data_AF-A0A833YNI4-F1
#
_entry.id   AF-A0A833YNI4-F1
#
_cell.length_a   1.000
_cell.length_b   1.000
_cell.length_c   1.000
_cell.angle_alpha   90.00
_cell.angle_beta   90.00
_cell.angle_gamma   90.00
#
_symmetry.space_group_name_H-M   'P 1'
#
loop_
_entity.id
_entity.type
_entity.pdbx_description
1 polymer ?
#
loop_
_entity_poly.entity_id
_entity_poly.type
_entity_poly.pdbx_seq_one_letter_code
_entity_poly.pdbx_strand_id
1 'polypeptide(L)'
;MASASSSRSGVALPFEKSQLTLKVVSAKPKVHNRQHRINSFVEVAVDGLPSETKKTGKRIGSSELLWNEIIILNVTAQSHLDLKVWSCHTLRNELLGTASVNLSNVLKNNGGKINF
;
A
#
# COMPACT_ATOMS: atom_id res chain seq x y z
N MET A 1 -2.05 50.12 9.97
CA MET A 1 -3.03 49.11 9.54
C MET A 1 -2.63 48.62 8.17
N ALA A 2 -2.20 47.36 8.03
CA ALA A 2 -1.98 46.73 6.75
C ALA A 2 -2.33 45.25 6.89
N SER A 3 -3.52 44.88 6.41
CA SER A 3 -3.94 43.49 6.30
C SER A 3 -3.49 42.99 4.93
N ALA A 4 -2.45 42.16 4.91
CA ALA A 4 -2.08 41.40 3.72
C ALA A 4 -2.97 40.15 3.65
N SER A 5 -3.87 40.14 2.67
CA SER A 5 -4.67 38.98 2.31
C SER A 5 -3.73 37.93 1.70
N SER A 6 -3.50 36.84 2.43
CA SER A 6 -2.75 35.70 1.90
C SER A 6 -3.71 34.75 1.18
N SER A 7 -3.29 34.40 -0.02
CA SER A 7 -3.98 33.65 -1.06
C SER A 7 -4.71 32.40 -0.54
N ARG A 8 -5.92 32.21 -1.07
CA ARG A 8 -6.70 30.97 -0.98
C ARG A 8 -5.79 29.78 -1.28
N SER A 9 -5.54 28.95 -0.26
CA SER A 9 -5.17 27.57 -0.49
C SER A 9 -6.20 26.99 -1.44
N GLY A 10 -5.74 26.50 -2.60
CA GLY A 10 -6.59 25.78 -3.52
C GLY A 10 -7.31 24.70 -2.73
N VAL A 11 -8.62 24.85 -2.59
CA VAL A 11 -9.49 23.80 -2.10
C VAL A 11 -9.37 22.72 -3.16
N ALA A 12 -8.46 21.78 -2.93
CA ALA A 12 -8.51 20.49 -3.60
C ALA A 12 -9.93 20.00 -3.35
N LEU A 13 -10.73 19.95 -4.41
CA LEU A 13 -12.07 19.37 -4.37
C LEU A 13 -11.94 18.05 -3.61
N PRO A 14 -12.82 17.75 -2.64
CA PRO A 14 -12.82 16.45 -2.02
C PRO A 14 -13.15 15.45 -3.13
N PHE A 15 -12.11 14.88 -3.76
CA PHE A 15 -12.26 13.73 -4.62
C PHE A 15 -12.94 12.68 -3.77
N GLU A 16 -14.12 12.23 -4.21
CA GLU A 16 -14.90 11.26 -3.44
C GLU A 16 -14.04 10.04 -3.14
N LYS A 17 -13.81 9.81 -1.84
CA LYS A 17 -13.08 8.66 -1.35
C LYS A 17 -14.03 7.49 -1.24
N SER A 18 -13.62 6.35 -1.75
CA SER A 18 -14.33 5.08 -1.67
C SER A 18 -13.48 4.06 -0.91
N GLN A 19 -14.12 3.06 -0.32
CA GLN A 19 -13.41 1.95 0.30
C GLN A 19 -12.98 0.93 -0.75
N LEU A 20 -11.68 0.62 -0.79
CA LEU A 20 -11.09 -0.45 -1.56
C LEU A 20 -10.74 -1.61 -0.64
N THR A 21 -11.27 -2.79 -0.95
CA THR A 21 -10.89 -4.04 -0.29
C THR A 21 -9.70 -4.64 -1.03
N LEU A 22 -8.53 -4.64 -0.39
CA LEU A 22 -7.32 -5.25 -0.93
C LEU A 22 -7.01 -6.54 -0.18
N LYS A 23 -6.99 -7.66 -0.90
CA LYS A 23 -6.55 -8.95 -0.33
C LYS A 23 -5.07 -9.18 -0.60
N VAL A 24 -4.28 -9.18 0.45
CA VAL A 24 -2.86 -9.56 0.41
C VAL A 24 -2.78 -11.08 0.59
N VAL A 25 -2.53 -11.79 -0.52
CA VAL A 25 -2.52 -13.26 -0.54
C VAL A 25 -1.14 -13.79 -0.15
N SER A 26 -0.16 -13.62 -1.04
CA SER A 26 1.19 -14.15 -0.83
C SER A 26 2.29 -13.34 -1.52
N ALA A 27 3.54 -13.61 -1.14
CA ALA A 27 4.72 -13.16 -1.86
C ALA A 27 5.80 -14.25 -1.85
N LYS A 28 6.53 -14.35 -2.95
CA LYS A 28 7.68 -15.26 -3.12
C LYS A 28 8.94 -14.42 -3.27
N PRO A 29 9.60 -14.03 -2.16
CA PRO A 29 10.79 -13.20 -2.23
C PRO A 29 11.93 -13.99 -2.87
N LYS A 30 12.64 -13.36 -3.81
CA LYS A 30 13.85 -13.94 -4.43
C LYS A 30 15.03 -13.78 -3.46
N VAL A 31 15.07 -14.56 -2.39
CA VAL A 31 16.21 -14.51 -1.45
C VAL A 31 17.29 -15.49 -1.91
N HIS A 32 18.48 -14.96 -2.15
CA HIS A 32 19.68 -15.74 -2.40
C HIS A 32 20.19 -16.31 -1.06
N ASN A 33 19.96 -17.61 -0.86
CA ASN A 33 20.71 -18.50 0.04
C ASN A 33 20.71 -18.13 1.56
N ARG A 34 20.17 -19.05 2.39
CA ARG A 34 20.40 -19.22 3.85
C ARG A 34 19.42 -18.65 4.90
N GLN A 35 18.27 -18.07 4.56
CA GLN A 35 17.25 -17.74 5.59
C GLN A 35 16.17 -18.81 5.70
N HIS A 36 16.19 -19.59 6.79
CA HIS A 36 15.24 -20.67 7.03
C HIS A 36 13.81 -20.18 7.29
N ARG A 37 13.64 -18.99 7.89
CA ARG A 37 12.34 -18.37 8.19
C ARG A 37 12.50 -16.85 8.27
N ILE A 38 11.73 -16.12 7.48
CA ILE A 38 11.65 -14.66 7.43
C ILE A 38 10.32 -14.25 8.07
N ASN A 39 10.36 -13.30 9.00
CA ASN A 39 9.17 -12.69 9.58
C ASN A 39 8.86 -11.39 8.83
N SER A 40 7.68 -11.24 8.25
CA SER A 40 7.39 -10.16 7.31
C SER A 40 5.97 -9.60 7.40
N PHE A 41 5.82 -8.33 7.00
CA PHE A 41 4.53 -7.70 6.76
C PHE A 41 4.54 -6.94 5.44
N VAL A 42 3.36 -6.66 4.91
CA VAL A 42 3.18 -5.76 3.78
C VAL A 42 2.67 -4.42 4.29
N GLU A 43 3.31 -3.35 3.84
CA GLU A 43 2.86 -1.97 4.01
C GLU A 43 2.23 -1.51 2.70
N VAL A 44 1.07 -0.87 2.79
CA VAL A 44 0.35 -0.31 1.65
C VAL A 44 0.08 1.16 1.95
N ALA A 45 0.67 2.05 1.16
CA ALA A 45 0.46 3.50 1.25
C ALA A 45 -0.41 3.97 0.08
N VAL A 46 -1.41 4.79 0.38
CA VAL A 46 -2.24 5.48 -0.61
C VAL A 46 -1.66 6.86 -0.86
N ASP A 47 -1.35 7.18 -2.12
CA ASP A 47 -0.87 8.48 -2.59
C ASP A 47 0.40 8.98 -1.84
N GLY A 48 1.20 8.04 -1.30
CA GLY A 48 2.39 8.34 -0.50
C GLY A 48 2.11 9.00 0.86
N LEU A 49 0.84 9.07 1.29
CA LEU A 49 0.45 9.74 2.52
C LEU A 49 0.64 8.82 3.75
N PRO A 50 1.41 9.27 4.77
CA PRO A 50 1.62 8.47 5.99
C PRO A 50 0.32 8.17 6.75
N SER A 51 -0.63 9.11 6.74
CA SER A 51 -1.95 8.95 7.37
C SER A 51 -2.82 7.89 6.67
N GLU A 52 -2.52 7.57 5.42
CA GLU A 52 -3.24 6.59 4.61
C GLU A 52 -2.38 5.36 4.32
N THR A 53 -1.50 5.03 5.27
CA THR A 53 -0.69 3.82 5.24
C THR A 53 -1.27 2.76 6.16
N LYS A 54 -1.45 1.54 5.64
CA LYS A 54 -1.89 0.37 6.40
C LYS A 54 -0.89 -0.78 6.28
N LYS A 55 -0.93 -1.68 7.25
CA LYS A 55 -0.03 -2.83 7.33
C LYS A 55 -0.81 -4.10 7.57
N THR A 56 -0.35 -5.19 6.98
CA THR A 56 -0.82 -6.53 7.36
C THR A 56 -0.30 -6.89 8.75
N GLY A 57 -0.85 -7.95 9.33
CA GLY A 57 -0.18 -8.72 10.37
C GLY A 57 1.19 -9.24 9.90
N LYS A 58 2.05 -9.54 10.86
CA LYS A 58 3.34 -10.19 10.62
C LYS A 58 3.14 -11.69 10.35
N ARG A 59 3.89 -12.23 9.38
CA ARG A 59 3.83 -13.63 8.97
C ARG A 59 5.23 -14.20 8.80
N ILE A 60 5.39 -15.45 9.20
CA ILE A 60 6.65 -16.17 9.08
C ILE A 60 6.56 -17.13 7.91
N GLY A 61 7.54 -17.09 7.00
CA GLY A 61 7.62 -17.97 5.84
C GLY A 61 9.06 -18.19 5.41
N SER A 62 9.29 -19.11 4.48
CA SER A 62 10.63 -19.45 3.98
C SER A 62 10.75 -19.17 2.48
N SER A 63 10.12 -20.02 1.65
CA SER A 63 10.02 -19.86 0.20
C SER A 63 8.83 -18.99 -0.23
N GLU A 64 7.79 -18.97 0.60
CA GLU A 64 6.57 -18.22 0.37
C GLU A 64 6.05 -17.64 1.68
N LEU A 65 5.62 -16.38 1.63
CA LEU A 65 4.95 -15.67 2.70
C LEU A 65 3.46 -15.67 2.41
N LEU A 66 2.64 -16.21 3.32
CA LEU A 66 1.19 -16.28 3.19
C LEU A 66 0.54 -15.37 4.23
N TRP A 67 -0.10 -14.29 3.78
CA TRP A 67 -0.88 -13.41 4.65
C TRP A 67 -2.35 -13.79 4.66
N ASN A 68 -2.93 -14.05 3.47
CA ASN A 68 -4.36 -14.27 3.30
C ASN A 68 -5.21 -13.26 4.07
N GLU A 69 -4.78 -12.00 4.03
CA GLU A 69 -5.31 -10.93 4.87
C GLU A 69 -5.99 -9.88 4.01
N ILE A 70 -7.10 -9.34 4.50
CA ILE A 70 -7.84 -8.27 3.85
C ILE A 70 -7.53 -6.96 4.57
N ILE A 71 -7.16 -5.93 3.80
CA ILE A 71 -6.98 -4.57 4.28
C ILE A 71 -7.99 -3.68 3.53
N ILE A 72 -8.68 -2.81 4.28
CA ILE A 72 -9.60 -1.83 3.72
C ILE A 72 -8.88 -0.48 3.63
N LEU A 73 -8.78 0.07 2.44
CA LEU A 73 -8.14 1.36 2.15
C LEU A 73 -9.19 2.39 1.75
N ASN A 74 -8.97 3.65 2.09
CA ASN A 74 -9.76 4.76 1.54
C ASN A 74 -8.98 5.31 0.35
N VAL A 75 -9.58 5.28 -0.84
CA VAL A 75 -8.91 5.64 -2.09
C VAL A 75 -9.80 6.53 -2.93
N THR A 76 -9.21 7.28 -3.84
CA THR A 76 -9.92 7.92 -4.95
C THR A 76 -9.79 7.06 -6.21
N ALA A 77 -10.60 7.31 -7.23
CA ALA A 77 -10.47 6.64 -8.53
C ALA A 77 -9.12 6.89 -9.23
N GLN A 78 -8.35 7.88 -8.77
CA GLN A 78 -7.05 8.27 -9.32
C GLN A 78 -5.88 7.88 -8.42
N SER A 79 -6.16 7.31 -7.25
CA SER A 79 -5.13 7.04 -6.25
C SER A 79 -4.08 6.04 -6.76
N HIS A 80 -2.87 6.25 -6.27
CA HIS A 80 -1.71 5.39 -6.46
C HIS A 80 -1.46 4.59 -5.18
N LEU A 81 -1.32 3.28 -5.31
CA LEU A 81 -0.99 2.39 -4.21
C LEU A 81 0.47 1.99 -4.29
N ASP A 82 1.22 2.28 -3.24
CA ASP A 82 2.59 1.79 -3.07
C ASP A 82 2.58 0.64 -2.06
N LEU A 83 3.01 -0.53 -2.52
CA LEU A 83 3.13 -1.74 -1.71
C LEU A 83 4.60 -2.02 -1.43
N LYS A 84 4.92 -2.30 -0.17
CA LYS A 84 6.27 -2.63 0.28
C LYS A 84 6.23 -3.88 1.14
N VAL A 85 7.06 -4.87 0.81
CA VAL A 85 7.23 -6.07 1.63
C VAL A 85 8.44 -5.86 2.54
N TRP A 86 8.25 -5.99 3.84
CA TRP A 86 9.28 -5.76 4.84
C TRP A 86 9.63 -7.06 5.57
N SER A 87 10.92 -7.31 5.78
CA SER A 87 11.44 -8.27 6.76
C SER A 87 11.59 -7.57 8.12
N CYS A 88 11.15 -8.24 9.18
CA CYS A 88 11.19 -7.78 10.56
C CYS A 88 12.43 -8.31 11.28
N HIS A 89 13.30 -7.41 11.70
CA HIS A 89 14.40 -7.73 12.62
C HIS A 89 14.23 -6.96 13.92
N THR A 90 15.01 -7.30 14.94
CA THR A 90 14.93 -6.67 16.27
C THR A 90 15.26 -5.19 16.24
N LEU A 91 16.26 -4.80 15.44
CA LEU A 91 16.77 -3.42 15.39
C LEU A 91 16.14 -2.59 14.28
N ARG A 92 16.01 -3.18 13.07
CA ARG A 92 15.55 -2.46 11.89
C ARG A 92 14.90 -3.40 10.89
N ASN A 93 13.79 -2.96 10.32
CA ASN A 93 13.14 -3.70 9.23
C ASN A 93 13.91 -3.50 7.92
N GLU A 94 14.02 -4.57 7.14
CA GLU A 94 14.67 -4.58 5.83
C GLU A 94 13.62 -4.64 4.72
N LEU A 95 13.80 -3.89 3.63
CA LEU A 95 12.90 -3.89 2.49
C LEU A 95 13.22 -5.08 1.58
N LEU A 96 12.25 -5.98 1.40
CA LEU A 96 12.39 -7.16 0.52
C LEU A 96 11.96 -6.87 -0.92
N GLY A 97 11.07 -5.90 -1.13
CA GLY A 97 10.60 -5.54 -2.45
C GLY A 97 9.49 -4.51 -2.42
N THR A 98 9.23 -3.93 -3.59
CA THR A 98 8.18 -2.93 -3.82
C THR A 98 7.35 -3.28 -5.04
N ALA A 99 6.11 -2.81 -5.03
CA ALA A 99 5.23 -2.82 -6.20
C ALA A 99 4.35 -1.58 -6.13
N SER A 100 3.86 -1.13 -7.28
CA SER A 100 2.93 -0.02 -7.35
C SER A 100 1.75 -0.31 -8.26
N VAL A 101 0.60 0.27 -7.92
CA VAL A 101 -0.65 0.09 -8.68
C VAL A 101 -1.31 1.45 -8.83
N ASN A 102 -1.54 1.87 -10.08
CA ASN A 102 -2.36 3.04 -10.39
C ASN A 102 -3.81 2.60 -10.60
N LEU A 103 -4.72 3.01 -9.71
CA LEU A 103 -6.12 2.57 -9.77
C LEU A 103 -6.84 3.08 -11.01
N SER A 104 -6.49 4.25 -11.53
CA SER A 104 -7.11 4.77 -12.76
C SER A 104 -6.83 3.87 -13.96
N ASN A 105 -5.65 3.25 -14.02
CA ASN A 105 -5.28 2.30 -15.08
C ASN A 105 -6.05 0.99 -14.93
N VAL A 106 -6.18 0.49 -13.70
CA VAL A 106 -6.93 -0.74 -13.39
C VAL A 106 -8.42 -0.57 -13.72
N LEU A 107 -9.03 0.55 -13.32
CA LEU A 107 -10.43 0.84 -13.59
C LEU A 107 -10.74 1.00 -15.08
N LYS A 108 -9.83 1.64 -15.84
CA LYS A 108 -9.94 1.76 -17.30
C LYS A 108 -9.85 0.42 -18.01
N ASN A 109 -8.90 -0.43 -17.60
CA ASN A 109 -8.69 -1.73 -18.24
C ASN A 109 -9.80 -2.74 -17.92
N ASN A 110 -10.56 -2.55 -16.85
CA ASN A 110 -11.63 -3.46 -16.43
C ASN A 110 -13.06 -2.89 -16.61
N GLY A 111 -13.26 -1.83 -17.40
CA GLY A 111 -14.58 -1.25 -17.65
C GLY A 111 -15.30 -0.76 -16.38
N GLY A 112 -14.54 -0.31 -15.36
CA GLY A 112 -15.07 0.16 -14.09
C GLY A 112 -15.38 -0.92 -13.04
N LYS A 113 -15.07 -2.20 -13.29
CA LYS A 113 -15.27 -3.29 -12.31
C LYS A 113 -13.96 -3.97 -11.94
N ILE A 114 -13.50 -3.77 -10.71
CA ILE A 114 -12.42 -4.56 -10.13
C ILE A 114 -13.00 -5.87 -9.58
N ASN A 115 -12.76 -6.98 -10.28
CA ASN A 115 -12.97 -8.31 -9.74
C ASN A 115 -11.59 -8.90 -9.39
N PHE A 116 -11.38 -9.25 -8.12
CA PHE A 116 -10.30 -10.12 -7.65
C PHE A 116 -10.93 -11.35 -6.99
#